data_AF-A0A3D5IYH1-F1
#
_entry.id   AF-A0A3D5IYH1-F1
#
_cell.length_a   1.000
_cell.length_b   1.000
_cell.length_c   1.000
_cell.angle_alpha   90.00
_cell.angle_beta   90.00
_cell.angle_gamma   90.00
#
_symmetry.space_group_name_H-M   'P 1'
#
loop_
_entity.id
_entity.type
_entity.pdbx_description
1 polymer ?
#
loop_
_entity_poly.entity_id
_entity_poly.type
_entity_poly.pdbx_seq_one_letter_code
_entity_poly.pdbx_strand_id
1 'polypeptide(L)'
;MDLYFETTAPTSLKNDIISSIEDGELRTWSILERDGIKYLKHTKQWGEKGVIKLEIDSNKKYLISKVLKFKNTNDEVKDFEGYYLGRFCELIFVNFPSRFTKIEKK
;
A
#
# COMPACT_ATOMS: atom_id res chain seq x y z
N MET A 1 -3.86 -8.24 8.63
CA MET A 1 -2.96 -7.32 9.34
C MET A 1 -2.96 -5.99 8.61
N ASP A 2 -3.12 -4.90 9.35
CA ASP A 2 -3.15 -3.56 8.78
C ASP A 2 -1.96 -2.74 9.30
N LEU A 3 -1.39 -1.89 8.44
CA LEU A 3 -0.37 -0.93 8.83
C LEU A 3 -0.93 0.49 8.82
N TYR A 4 -0.68 1.22 9.90
CA TYR A 4 -1.13 2.58 10.12
C TYR A 4 0.09 3.49 10.12
N PHE A 5 0.21 4.32 9.09
CA PHE A 5 1.28 5.31 8.95
C PHE A 5 0.77 6.64 9.49
N GLU A 6 1.28 7.06 10.66
CA GLU A 6 0.95 8.34 11.28
C GLU A 6 1.53 9.48 10.45
N THR A 7 0.69 10.41 10.02
CA THR A 7 1.11 11.56 9.21
C THR A 7 0.12 12.71 9.36
N THR A 8 0.60 13.94 9.23
CA THR A 8 -0.25 15.14 9.22
C THR A 8 -0.94 15.36 7.87
N ALA A 9 -0.56 14.60 6.83
CA ALA A 9 -1.06 14.77 5.46
C ALA A 9 -1.35 13.43 4.76
N PRO A 10 -2.25 12.56 5.28
CA PRO A 10 -2.48 11.23 4.73
C PRO A 10 -3.01 11.24 3.30
N THR A 11 -3.87 12.21 2.96
CA THR A 11 -4.35 12.39 1.58
C THR A 11 -3.22 12.71 0.62
N SER A 12 -2.35 13.65 1.00
CA SER A 12 -1.22 14.04 0.16
C SER A 12 -0.25 12.87 0.00
N LEU A 13 0.09 12.18 1.09
CA LEU A 13 0.96 10.99 1.02
C LEU A 13 0.36 9.91 0.11
N LYS A 14 -0.94 9.61 0.25
CA LYS A 14 -1.63 8.66 -0.63
C LYS A 14 -1.51 9.07 -2.11
N ASN A 15 -1.75 10.35 -2.41
CA ASN A 15 -1.69 10.86 -3.77
C ASN A 15 -0.27 10.80 -4.31
N ASP A 16 0.74 11.21 -3.54
CA ASP A 16 2.15 11.17 -3.96
C ASP A 16 2.59 9.73 -4.28
N ILE A 17 2.20 8.75 -3.45
CA ILE A 17 2.48 7.33 -3.71
C ILE A 17 1.85 6.89 -5.03
N ILE A 18 0.58 7.21 -5.26
CA ILE A 18 -0.14 6.81 -6.48
C ILE A 18 0.51 7.46 -7.70
N SER A 19 0.74 8.77 -7.68
CA SER A 19 1.38 9.49 -8.78
C SER A 19 2.77 8.93 -9.08
N SER A 20 3.60 8.67 -8.07
CA SER A 20 4.95 8.11 -8.27
C SER A 20 4.93 6.71 -8.93
N ILE A 21 3.86 5.94 -8.72
CA ILE A 21 3.65 4.65 -9.42
C ILE A 21 3.19 4.90 -10.87
N GLU A 22 2.24 5.82 -11.08
CA GLU A 22 1.70 6.14 -12.41
C GLU A 22 2.75 6.79 -13.33
N ASP A 23 3.62 7.62 -12.76
CA ASP A 23 4.73 8.28 -13.45
C ASP A 23 5.92 7.34 -13.70
N GLY A 24 5.85 6.09 -13.23
CA GLY A 24 6.85 5.05 -13.48
C GLY A 24 8.14 5.17 -12.65
N GLU A 25 8.15 6.04 -11.63
CA GLU A 25 9.26 6.17 -10.68
C GLU A 25 9.39 4.90 -9.82
N LEU A 26 8.26 4.31 -9.43
CA LEU A 26 8.18 3.12 -8.59
C LEU A 26 7.91 1.85 -9.41
N ARG A 27 8.85 1.48 -10.29
CA ARG A 27 8.74 0.41 -11.31
C ARG A 27 8.39 -0.99 -10.79
N THR A 28 8.58 -1.26 -9.51
CA THR A 28 8.20 -2.53 -8.88
C THR A 28 6.71 -2.59 -8.47
N TRP A 29 5.97 -1.52 -8.74
CA TRP A 29 4.56 -1.37 -8.42
C TRP A 29 3.78 -0.90 -9.65
N SER A 30 2.48 -1.16 -9.63
CA SER A 30 1.53 -0.80 -10.68
C SER A 30 0.18 -0.46 -10.05
N ILE A 31 -0.61 0.36 -10.72
CA ILE A 31 -1.99 0.65 -10.31
C ILE A 31 -2.93 -0.36 -10.95
N LEU A 32 -3.73 -1.02 -10.12
CA LEU A 32 -4.92 -1.75 -10.56
C LEU A 32 -6.13 -0.91 -10.19
N GLU A 33 -6.94 -0.52 -11.17
CA GLU A 33 -8.18 0.21 -10.93
C GLU A 33 -9.40 -0.70 -11.09
N ARG A 34 -10.32 -0.66 -10.11
CA ARG A 34 -11.62 -1.34 -10.16
C ARG A 34 -12.66 -0.44 -9.50
N ASP A 35 -13.78 -0.23 -10.18
CA ASP A 35 -14.91 0.56 -9.69
C ASP A 35 -14.50 1.96 -9.19
N GLY A 36 -13.55 2.61 -9.88
CA GLY A 36 -13.01 3.92 -9.52
C GLY A 36 -12.07 3.92 -8.31
N ILE A 37 -11.73 2.74 -7.77
CA ILE A 37 -10.78 2.58 -6.66
C ILE A 37 -9.43 2.11 -7.21
N LYS A 38 -8.37 2.87 -6.91
CA LYS A 38 -6.98 2.52 -7.21
C LYS A 38 -6.39 1.63 -6.11
N TYR A 39 -5.82 0.51 -6.52
CA TYR A 39 -5.12 -0.46 -5.69
C TYR A 39 -3.65 -0.56 -6.13
N LEU A 40 -2.76 -0.78 -5.18
CA LEU A 40 -1.33 -0.91 -5.43
C LEU A 40 -1.01 -2.39 -5.61
N LYS A 41 -0.55 -2.77 -6.81
CA LYS A 41 -0.17 -4.14 -7.16
C LYS A 41 1.34 -4.20 -7.41
N HIS A 42 2.06 -5.01 -6.65
CA HIS A 42 3.48 -5.25 -6.92
C HIS A 42 3.65 -6.02 -8.24
N THR A 43 4.74 -5.79 -8.97
CA THR A 43 4.91 -6.36 -10.33
C THR A 43 5.56 -7.75 -10.35
N LYS A 44 6.09 -8.22 -9.22
CA LYS A 44 6.70 -9.56 -9.07
C LYS A 44 5.80 -10.55 -8.30
N GLN A 45 6.38 -11.67 -7.87
CA GLN A 45 5.76 -12.84 -7.22
C GLN A 45 4.52 -12.61 -6.33
N TRP A 46 4.48 -11.56 -5.51
CA TRP A 46 3.33 -11.27 -4.63
C TRP A 46 2.17 -10.55 -5.32
N GLY A 47 2.44 -9.90 -6.44
CA GLY A 47 1.47 -9.20 -7.26
C GLY A 47 0.38 -10.08 -7.82
N GLU A 48 0.65 -11.37 -8.02
CA GLU A 48 -0.35 -12.34 -8.50
C GLU A 48 -1.30 -12.81 -7.39
N LYS A 49 -0.94 -12.59 -6.13
CA LYS A 49 -1.75 -13.02 -4.98
C LYS A 49 -2.77 -11.97 -4.53
N GLY A 50 -2.47 -10.68 -4.73
CA GLY A 50 -3.33 -9.62 -4.24
C GLY A 50 -2.82 -8.20 -4.49
N VAL A 51 -3.40 -7.26 -3.74
CA VAL A 51 -3.11 -5.82 -3.81
C VAL A 51 -3.11 -5.17 -2.44
N ILE A 52 -2.55 -3.97 -2.36
CA ILE A 52 -2.69 -3.06 -1.23
C ILE A 52 -3.79 -2.04 -1.54
N LYS A 53 -4.73 -1.89 -0.60
CA LYS A 53 -5.67 -0.79 -0.56
C LYS A 53 -5.19 0.26 0.43
N LEU A 54 -5.16 1.52 -0.02
CA LEU A 54 -4.86 2.67 0.82
C LEU A 54 -6.14 3.37 1.25
N GLU A 55 -6.36 3.45 2.55
CA GLU A 55 -7.50 4.12 3.19
C GLU A 55 -7.00 5.23 4.11
N ILE A 56 -7.84 6.22 4.37
CA ILE A 56 -7.55 7.29 5.32
C ILE A 56 -8.48 7.07 6.50
N ASP A 57 -7.95 7.13 7.71
CA ASP A 57 -8.77 7.02 8.91
C ASP A 57 -9.73 8.23 9.03
N SER A 58 -10.80 8.08 9.80
CA SER A 58 -11.81 9.13 9.98
C SER A 58 -11.23 10.43 10.53
N ASN A 59 -10.16 10.34 11.33
CA ASN A 59 -9.53 11.48 11.97
C ASN A 59 -8.42 12.11 11.11
N LYS A 60 -8.19 11.58 9.89
CA LYS A 60 -7.15 12.04 8.94
C LYS A 60 -5.76 12.12 9.58
N LYS A 61 -5.48 11.21 10.50
CA LYS A 61 -4.19 11.08 11.20
C LYS A 61 -3.33 9.95 10.63
N TYR A 62 -3.95 8.99 9.96
CA TYR A 62 -3.31 7.79 9.48
C TYR A 62 -3.62 7.53 8.00
N LEU A 63 -2.58 7.17 7.26
CA LEU A 63 -2.73 6.40 6.03
C LEU A 63 -2.71 4.92 6.41
N ILE A 64 -3.77 4.20 6.08
CA ILE A 64 -3.94 2.77 6.40
C ILE A 64 -3.65 1.95 5.15
N SER A 65 -2.76 0.97 5.28
CA SER A 65 -2.46 -0.02 4.24
C SER A 65 -3.05 -1.38 4.61
N LYS A 66 -3.91 -1.91 3.73
CA LYS A 66 -4.58 -3.21 3.89
C LYS A 66 -4.26 -4.13 2.71
N VAL A 67 -3.88 -5.37 2.99
CA VAL A 67 -3.66 -6.38 1.94
C VAL A 67 -4.99 -7.07 1.62
N LEU A 68 -5.33 -7.11 0.34
CA LEU A 68 -6.49 -7.83 -0.18
C LEU A 68 -6.00 -8.92 -1.12
N LYS A 69 -6.54 -10.14 -1.00
CA LYS A 69 -6.26 -11.21 -1.95
C LYS A 69 -7.16 -11.15 -3.17
N PHE A 70 -6.67 -11.66 -4.30
CA PHE A 70 -7.52 -11.97 -5.43
C PHE A 70 -8.32 -13.25 -5.17
N LYS A 71 -9.51 -13.36 -5.79
CA LYS A 71 -10.39 -14.52 -5.60
C LYS A 71 -9.83 -15.82 -6.19
N ASN A 72 -8.90 -15.72 -7.14
CA ASN A 72 -8.34 -16.85 -7.87
C ASN A 72 -7.09 -17.46 -7.21
N THR A 73 -6.61 -16.93 -6.08
CA THR A 73 -5.56 -17.60 -5.30
C THR A 73 -6.16 -18.50 -4.21
N ASN A 74 -5.57 -19.68 -4.04
CA ASN A 74 -5.86 -20.59 -2.93
C ASN A 74 -5.18 -20.15 -1.62
N ASP A 75 -4.24 -19.21 -1.68
CA ASP A 75 -3.58 -18.67 -0.49
C ASP A 75 -4.58 -17.92 0.42
N GLU A 76 -4.35 -17.97 1.73
CA GLU A 76 -4.95 -17.02 2.66
C GLU A 76 -4.12 -15.73 2.70
N VAL A 77 -4.76 -14.61 3.06
CA VAL A 77 -4.06 -13.32 3.17
C VAL A 77 -2.87 -13.41 4.14
N LYS A 78 -3.02 -14.13 5.25
CA LYS A 78 -1.98 -14.33 6.27
C LYS A 78 -0.70 -15.00 5.72
N ASP A 79 -0.80 -15.76 4.63
CA ASP A 79 0.31 -16.52 4.06
C ASP A 79 1.30 -15.61 3.32
N PHE A 80 0.87 -14.41 2.89
CA PHE A 80 1.69 -13.49 2.11
C PHE A 80 1.64 -12.02 2.58
N GLU A 81 0.71 -11.62 3.44
CA GLU A 81 0.53 -10.21 3.84
C GLU A 81 1.78 -9.61 4.47
N GLY A 82 2.55 -10.39 5.25
CA GLY A 82 3.79 -9.92 5.88
C GLY A 82 4.87 -9.55 4.86
N TYR A 83 5.10 -10.40 3.86
CA TYR A 83 6.03 -10.13 2.78
C TYR A 83 5.58 -8.94 1.93
N TYR A 84 4.29 -8.86 1.66
CA TYR A 84 3.74 -7.82 0.81
C TYR A 84 3.82 -6.44 1.49
N LEU A 85 3.45 -6.38 2.78
CA LEU A 85 3.58 -5.16 3.58
C LEU A 85 5.04 -4.81 3.84
N GLY A 86 5.95 -5.78 3.97
CA GLY A 86 7.38 -5.52 4.05
C GLY A 86 7.92 -4.77 2.83
N ARG A 87 7.53 -5.20 1.61
CA ARG A 87 7.89 -4.50 0.36
C ARG A 87 7.25 -3.12 0.25
N PHE A 88 6.04 -2.96 0.77
CA PHE A 88 5.39 -1.66 0.82
C PHE A 88 6.10 -0.72 1.80
N CYS A 89 6.48 -1.19 2.98
CA CYS A 89 7.28 -0.41 3.93
C CYS A 89 8.61 0.03 3.33
N GLU A 90 9.32 -0.85 2.60
CA GLU A 90 10.54 -0.50 1.87
C GLU A 90 10.30 0.67 0.89
N LEU A 91 9.22 0.61 0.10
CA LEU A 91 8.83 1.71 -0.78
C LEU A 91 8.60 3.01 -0.01
N ILE A 92 7.87 2.95 1.11
CA ILE A 92 7.57 4.13 1.94
C ILE A 92 8.85 4.72 2.56
N PHE A 93 9.73 3.87 3.10
CA PHE A 93 10.96 4.31 3.75
C PHE A 93 11.96 4.92 2.77
N VAL A 94 12.07 4.37 1.57
CA VAL A 94 13.03 4.85 0.58
C VAL A 94 12.56 6.13 -0.09
N ASN A 95 11.28 6.21 -0.45
CA ASN A 95 10.78 7.29 -1.32
C ASN A 95 10.02 8.39 -0.56
N PHE A 96 9.51 8.07 0.65
CA PHE A 96 8.71 9.00 1.45
C PHE A 96 9.16 9.08 2.93
N PRO A 97 10.48 9.08 3.25
CA PRO A 97 10.99 8.94 4.62
C PRO A 97 10.50 10.02 5.58
N SER A 98 10.25 11.24 5.08
CA SER A 98 9.82 12.40 5.87
C SER A 98 8.30 12.61 5.88
N ARG A 99 7.53 11.75 5.21
CA ARG A 99 6.08 11.94 5.02
C ARG A 99 5.23 11.26 6.09
N PHE A 100 5.84 10.53 7.02
CA PHE A 100 5.20 9.89 8.16
C PHE A 100 6.10 9.98 9.39
N THR A 101 5.54 9.84 10.59
CA THR A 101 6.27 9.93 11.87
C THR A 101 6.38 8.60 12.59
N LYS A 102 5.41 7.71 12.39
CA LYS A 102 5.32 6.42 13.07
C LYS A 102 4.56 5.40 12.23
N ILE A 103 4.89 4.13 12.41
CA ILE A 103 4.10 3.01 11.88
C ILE A 103 3.58 2.18 13.04
N GLU A 104 2.29 1.88 13.03
CA GLU A 104 1.64 0.98 13.96
C GLU A 104 1.08 -0.23 13.20
N LYS A 105 1.30 -1.42 13.75
CA LYS A 105 0.65 -2.66 13.29
C LYS A 105 -0.60 -2.89 14.13
N LYS A 106 -1.76 -3.03 13.49
CA LYS A 106 -3.04 -3.34 14.14
C LYS A 106 -3.77 -4.48 13.44
#